data_AF-A0A534MY23-F1
#
_entry.id   AF-A0A534MY23-F1
#
_cell.length_a   1.000
_cell.length_b   1.000
_cell.length_c   1.000
_cell.angle_alpha   90.00
_cell.angle_beta   90.00
_cell.angle_gamma   90.00
#
_symmetry.space_group_name_H-M   'P 1'
#
loop_
_entity.id
_entity.type
_entity.pdbx_description
1 polymer ?
#
loop_
_entity_poly.entity_id
_entity_poly.type
_entity_poly.pdbx_seq_one_letter_code
_entity_poly.pdbx_strand_id
1 'polypeptide(L)' 'MKIQASFVKDGKWWVAWTDDVPGALTQGATLEEARENLADAVRMIREPVDLSKLPKGKVVIEELEV' A
#
# COMPACT_ATOMS: atom_id res chain seq x y z
N MET A 1 -0.89 -13.39 -1.32
CA MET A 1 -2.03 -12.85 -0.55
C MET A 1 -3.16 -12.59 -1.52
N LYS A 2 -4.40 -12.88 -1.12
CA LYS A 2 -5.60 -12.47 -1.87
C LYS A 2 -6.18 -11.27 -1.13
N ILE A 3 -6.51 -10.20 -1.86
CA ILE A 3 -7.15 -9.01 -1.32
C ILE A 3 -8.49 -8.76 -2.01
N GLN A 4 -9.41 -8.10 -1.33
CA GLN A 4 -10.60 -7.51 -1.93
C GLN A 4 -10.31 -6.06 -2.31
N ALA A 5 -10.37 -5.77 -3.60
CA ALA A 5 -10.12 -4.43 -4.14
C ALA A 5 -11.43 -3.76 -4.56
N SER A 6 -11.53 -2.47 -4.25
CA SER A 6 -12.63 -1.59 -4.64
C SER A 6 -12.15 -0.63 -5.71
N PHE A 7 -13.00 -0.35 -6.69
CA PHE A 7 -12.69 0.53 -7.82
C PHE A 7 -13.86 1.47 -8.08
N VAL A 8 -13.58 2.72 -8.41
CA VAL A 8 -14.58 3.68 -8.88
C VAL A 8 -14.05 4.44 -10.08
N LYS A 9 -14.89 4.64 -11.11
CA LYS A 9 -14.56 5.51 -12.24
C LYS A 9 -14.86 6.96 -11.86
N ASP A 10 -13.87 7.82 -11.97
CA ASP A 10 -14.00 9.27 -11.76
C ASP A 10 -13.43 10.04 -12.96
N GLY A 11 -14.33 10.57 -13.79
CA GLY A 11 -13.98 11.25 -15.04
C GLY A 11 -13.12 10.38 -15.95
N LYS A 12 -11.87 10.80 -16.19
CA LYS A 12 -10.90 10.07 -17.02
C LYS A 12 -10.14 8.99 -16.26
N TRP A 13 -10.24 8.94 -14.94
CA TRP A 13 -9.45 8.07 -14.07
C TRP A 13 -10.29 6.96 -13.45
N TRP A 14 -9.61 5.93 -12.99
CA TRP A 14 -10.11 4.90 -12.08
C TRP A 14 -9.37 5.08 -10.76
N VAL A 15 -10.09 5.19 -9.66
CA VAL A 15 -9.53 5.20 -8.31
C VAL A 15 -9.69 3.79 -7.74
N ALA A 16 -8.65 3.28 -7.08
CA ALA A 16 -8.60 1.92 -6.56
C ALA A 16 -8.05 1.88 -5.13
N TRP A 17 -8.67 1.09 -4.25
CA TRP A 17 -8.22 0.90 -2.87
C TRP A 17 -8.58 -0.49 -2.32
N THR A 18 -8.05 -0.83 -1.14
CA THR A 18 -8.45 -2.01 -0.37
C THR A 18 -8.40 -1.71 1.13
N ASP A 19 -9.37 -2.22 1.88
CA ASP A 19 -9.38 -2.13 3.36
C ASP A 19 -8.53 -3.25 4.00
N ASP A 20 -8.14 -4.28 3.22
CA ASP A 20 -7.25 -5.36 3.69
C ASP A 20 -5.84 -4.84 3.97
N VAL A 21 -5.45 -3.72 3.36
CA VAL A 21 -4.19 -3.00 3.59
C VAL A 21 -4.51 -1.51 3.71
N PRO A 22 -4.84 -1.03 4.92
CA PRO A 22 -5.18 0.37 5.14
C PRO A 22 -4.11 1.32 4.60
N GLY A 23 -4.55 2.35 3.88
CA GLY A 23 -3.66 3.31 3.22
C GLY A 23 -3.25 2.94 1.79
N ALA A 24 -3.57 1.74 1.30
CA ALA A 24 -3.38 1.39 -0.10
C ALA A 24 -4.48 2.04 -0.98
N LEU A 25 -4.20 3.24 -1.48
CA LEU A 25 -5.06 4.01 -2.39
C LEU A 25 -4.23 4.43 -3.62
N THR A 26 -4.79 4.28 -4.81
CA THR A 26 -4.12 4.65 -6.06
C THR A 26 -5.12 5.03 -7.15
N GLN A 27 -4.61 5.33 -8.35
CA GLN A 27 -5.41 5.59 -9.54
C GLN A 27 -4.74 5.10 -10.82
N GLY A 28 -5.50 4.95 -11.91
CA GLY A 28 -5.02 4.67 -13.26
C GLY A 28 -5.96 5.21 -14.33
N ALA A 29 -5.50 5.45 -15.55
CA ALA A 29 -6.36 5.92 -16.64
C ALA A 29 -7.34 4.82 -17.09
N THR A 30 -6.90 3.56 -17.01
CA THR A 30 -7.70 2.36 -17.28
C THR A 30 -7.97 1.56 -16.00
N LEU A 31 -8.93 0.65 -16.04
CA LEU A 31 -9.24 -0.22 -14.90
C LEU A 31 -8.07 -1.18 -14.63
N GLU A 32 -7.41 -1.64 -15.70
CA GLU A 32 -6.22 -2.49 -15.67
C GLU A 32 -5.06 -1.78 -14.99
N GLU A 33 -4.78 -0.55 -15.39
CA GLU A 33 -3.71 0.25 -14.78
C GLU A 33 -3.99 0.52 -13.30
N ALA A 34 -5.22 0.88 -12.92
CA ALA A 34 -5.57 1.09 -11.51
C ALA A 34 -5.41 -0.20 -10.67
N ARG A 35 -5.67 -1.37 -11.27
CA ARG A 35 -5.48 -2.69 -10.64
C ARG A 35 -4.01 -3.03 -10.44
N GLU A 36 -3.18 -2.81 -11.46
CA GLU A 36 -1.73 -3.02 -11.39
C GLU A 36 -1.11 -2.08 -10.35
N ASN A 37 -1.46 -0.79 -10.41
CA ASN A 37 -1.00 0.21 -9.45
C ASN A 37 -1.41 -0.15 -8.01
N LEU A 38 -2.60 -0.72 -7.80
CA LEU A 38 -3.05 -1.09 -6.45
C LEU A 38 -2.25 -2.29 -5.94
N ALA A 39 -1.98 -3.27 -6.80
CA ALA A 39 -1.15 -4.41 -6.45
C ALA A 39 0.27 -3.98 -6.06
N ASP A 40 0.85 -3.01 -6.77
CA ASP A 40 2.17 -2.46 -6.45
C ASP A 40 2.16 -1.63 -5.15
N ALA A 41 1.16 -0.77 -4.95
CA ALA A 41 1.00 -0.02 -3.71
C ALA A 41 0.90 -0.96 -2.49
N VAL A 42 0.12 -2.04 -2.60
CA VAL A 42 0.02 -3.06 -1.56
C VAL A 42 1.36 -3.76 -1.28
N ARG A 43 2.17 -4.03 -2.32
CA ARG A 43 3.51 -4.60 -2.14
C ARG A 43 4.43 -3.62 -1.41
N MET A 44 4.43 -2.36 -1.82
CA MET A 44 5.27 -1.31 -1.24
C MET A 44 4.95 -1.06 0.22
N ILE A 45 3.67 -0.93 0.59
CA ILE A 45 3.25 -0.69 1.97
C ILE A 45 3.64 -1.84 2.89
N ARG A 46 3.65 -3.07 2.37
CA ARG A 46 3.99 -4.28 3.13
C ARG A 46 5.48 -4.62 3.10
N GLU A 47 6.29 -3.83 2.42
CA GLU A 47 7.73 -4.06 2.37
C GLU A 47 8.31 -3.86 3.78
N PRO A 48 9.07 -4.82 4.31
CA PRO A 48 9.68 -4.68 5.62
C PRO A 48 10.67 -3.51 5.60
N VAL A 49 10.86 -2.88 6.75
CA VAL A 49 11.89 -1.84 6.90
C VAL A 49 13.26 -2.45 6.59
N ASP A 50 13.97 -1.82 5.66
CA ASP A 50 15.36 -2.15 5.38
C ASP A 50 16.25 -1.67 6.54
N LEU A 51 16.53 -2.58 7.46
CA LEU A 51 17.34 -2.34 8.66
C LEU A 51 18.77 -1.85 8.31
N SER A 52 19.25 -2.09 7.09
CA SER A 52 20.57 -1.60 6.67
C SER A 52 20.63 -0.08 6.56
N LYS A 53 19.48 0.56 6.26
CA LYS A 53 19.32 2.02 6.11
C LYS A 53 19.12 2.76 7.44
N LEU A 54 18.88 2.04 8.53
CA LEU A 54 18.70 2.65 9.85
C LEU A 54 20.04 3.15 10.43
N PRO A 55 20.02 4.20 11.27
CA PRO A 55 21.18 4.62 12.06
C PRO A 55 21.76 3.44 12.85
N LYS A 56 23.08 3.32 12.92
CA LYS A 56 23.78 2.21 13.60
C LYS A 56 23.82 2.32 15.14
N GLY A 57 22.77 2.89 15.72
CA GLY A 57 22.64 3.09 17.17
C GLY A 57 22.08 1.88 17.91
N LYS A 58 21.97 2.00 19.24
CA LYS A 58 21.24 1.04 20.07
C LYS A 58 19.76 1.04 19.65
N VAL A 59 19.24 -0.14 19.28
CA VAL A 59 17.81 -0.33 19.02
C VAL A 59 17.10 -0.62 20.35
N VAL A 60 15.98 0.06 20.57
CA VAL A 60 15.09 -0.16 21.71
C VAL A 60 13.77 -0.70 21.13
N ILE A 61 13.30 -1.83 21.66
CA ILE A 61 12.09 -2.53 21.21
C ILE A 61 11.12 -2.53 22.39
N GLU A 62 9.95 -1.94 22.20
CA GLU A 62 8.94 -1.73 23.24
C GLU A 62 7.55 -1.98 22.64
N GLU A 63 6.61 -2.45 23.47
CA GLU A 63 5.20 -2.56 23.12
C GLU A 63 4.49 -1.24 23.39
N LEU A 64 3.65 -0.78 22.44
CA LEU A 64 2.87 0.45 22.56
C LEU A 64 1.37 0.14 22.48
N GLU A 65 0.57 0.75 23.36
CA GLU A 65 -0.89 0.77 23.24
C GLU A 65 -1.32 1.98 22.38
N VAL A 66 -2.19 1.74 21.40
CA VAL A 66 -2.67 2.74 20.42
C VAL A 66 -4.17 2.91 20.51
#